data_AF-A0A945Y7H4-F1
#
_entry.id   AF-A0A945Y7H4-F1
#
_cell.length_a   1.000
_cell.length_b   1.000
_cell.length_c   1.000
_cell.angle_alpha   90.00
_cell.angle_beta   90.00
_cell.angle_gamma   90.00
#
_symmetry.space_group_name_H-M   'P 1'
#
loop_
_entity.id
_entity.type
_entity.pdbx_description
1 polymer ?
#
loop_
_entity_poly.entity_id
_entity_poly.type
_entity_poly.pdbx_seq_one_letter_code
_entity_poly.pdbx_strand_id
1 'polypeptide(L)'
;MRNAYISMFSALLVSLCGTSLIMADAADGDFMGYKLGSNYQGAAEHVKATRTNGTLIVQAANPVKPDDITDVFLIVTEATKTIGQISGSTWFDSEAKARSFAIRYVNLLHTKYADWQFGREQMGSDLRIVEVNLDKPPYNIRFYLDEEEHDDKMMWRFSMTLSWLPKSKEALAWNNMANTQHIAVADAERQKMLKDADMRGL
;
A
#
# COMPACT_ATOMS: atom_id res chain seq x y z
N MET A 1 20.37 40.38 -57.28
CA MET A 1 19.74 39.18 -57.86
C MET A 1 19.69 38.09 -56.81
N ARG A 2 18.47 37.60 -56.55
CA ARG A 2 18.08 36.27 -56.03
C ARG A 2 18.35 35.86 -54.56
N ASN A 3 17.24 35.90 -53.82
CA ASN A 3 16.83 35.18 -52.61
C ASN A 3 17.31 33.73 -52.47
N ALA A 4 17.50 33.29 -51.21
CA ALA A 4 16.92 32.06 -50.69
C ALA A 4 16.76 32.16 -49.15
N TYR A 5 15.51 32.21 -48.69
CA TYR A 5 15.10 31.93 -47.31
C TYR A 5 15.08 30.42 -47.11
N ILE A 6 15.65 29.90 -46.02
CA ILE A 6 15.15 28.69 -45.37
C ILE A 6 15.12 28.95 -43.87
N SER A 7 13.89 29.21 -43.41
CA SER A 7 13.45 29.06 -42.03
C SER A 7 13.72 27.63 -41.59
N MET A 8 14.39 27.45 -40.45
CA MET A 8 14.31 26.20 -39.70
C MET A 8 13.99 26.52 -38.25
N PHE A 9 12.70 26.39 -37.97
CA PHE A 9 12.14 26.10 -36.66
C PHE A 9 13.01 25.05 -35.93
N SER A 10 13.85 25.48 -35.01
CA SER A 10 14.34 24.58 -33.97
C SER A 10 13.25 24.49 -32.92
N ALA A 11 12.49 23.39 -33.03
CA ALA A 11 11.45 23.00 -32.11
C ALA A 11 11.95 23.12 -30.67
N LEU A 12 11.24 23.93 -29.88
CA LEU A 12 11.29 23.90 -28.43
C LEU A 12 10.92 22.47 -28.02
N LEU A 13 11.92 21.67 -27.64
CA LEU A 13 11.68 20.39 -26.97
C LEU A 13 10.96 20.74 -25.67
N VAL A 14 9.65 20.52 -25.64
CA VAL A 14 8.89 20.44 -24.41
C VAL A 14 9.52 19.30 -23.64
N SER A 15 10.36 19.65 -22.68
CA SER A 15 10.79 18.76 -21.62
C SER A 15 9.53 18.42 -20.83
N LEU A 16 8.83 17.38 -21.27
CA LEU A 16 8.06 16.53 -20.40
C LEU A 16 9.08 15.93 -19.43
N CYS A 17 9.41 16.68 -18.38
CA CYS A 17 9.71 16.11 -17.07
C CYS A 17 8.44 15.39 -16.60
N GLY A 18 8.03 14.35 -17.35
CA GLY A 18 7.26 13.28 -16.78
C GLY A 18 8.20 12.70 -15.75
N THR A 19 7.90 12.96 -14.48
CA THR A 19 8.23 12.03 -13.41
C THR A 19 7.92 10.66 -13.96
N SER A 20 8.93 9.97 -14.46
CA SER A 20 8.83 8.58 -14.85
C SER A 20 8.58 7.89 -13.52
N LEU A 21 7.30 7.77 -13.20
CA LEU A 21 6.79 6.88 -12.18
C LEU A 21 7.23 5.51 -12.63
N ILE A 22 8.48 5.14 -12.31
CA ILE A 22 8.94 3.76 -12.27
C ILE A 22 8.23 3.14 -11.06
N MET A 23 6.90 3.11 -11.12
CA MET A 23 6.10 2.24 -10.29
C MET A 23 6.21 0.89 -10.96
N ALA A 24 7.00 0.02 -10.34
CA ALA A 24 6.63 -1.36 -10.08
C ALA A 24 5.17 -1.64 -10.48
N ASP A 25 4.97 -2.64 -11.35
CA ASP A 25 3.66 -2.83 -11.95
C ASP A 25 2.73 -3.63 -11.03
N ALA A 26 1.65 -2.98 -10.57
CA ALA A 26 0.61 -3.60 -9.78
C ALA A 26 -0.04 -4.80 -10.50
N ALA A 27 0.03 -4.85 -11.84
CA ALA A 27 -0.42 -6.00 -12.63
C ALA A 27 0.41 -7.27 -12.40
N ASP A 28 1.62 -7.16 -11.86
CA ASP A 28 2.49 -8.28 -11.50
C ASP A 28 2.62 -8.45 -9.98
N GLY A 29 1.77 -7.78 -9.20
CA GLY A 29 1.82 -7.78 -7.74
C GLY A 29 2.94 -6.91 -7.15
N ASP A 30 3.63 -6.13 -7.97
CA ASP A 30 4.70 -5.23 -7.55
C ASP A 30 4.17 -3.81 -7.27
N PHE A 31 4.54 -3.23 -6.13
CA PHE A 31 4.15 -1.89 -5.74
C PHE A 31 5.17 -1.28 -4.79
N MET A 32 5.51 -0.01 -5.00
CA MET A 32 6.44 0.73 -4.12
C MET A 32 7.79 0.05 -3.86
N GLY A 33 8.28 -0.80 -4.78
CA GLY A 33 9.52 -1.58 -4.63
C GLY A 33 9.37 -2.92 -3.90
N TYR A 34 8.15 -3.36 -3.62
CA TYR A 34 7.84 -4.62 -2.94
C TYR A 34 6.87 -5.48 -3.77
N LYS A 35 6.88 -6.79 -3.52
CA LYS A 35 6.03 -7.76 -4.23
C LYS A 35 5.12 -8.52 -3.28
N LEU A 36 3.83 -8.61 -3.63
CA LEU A 36 2.89 -9.49 -2.94
C LEU A 36 3.37 -10.95 -2.97
N GLY A 37 3.22 -11.64 -1.85
CA GLY A 37 3.64 -13.04 -1.69
C GLY A 37 5.15 -13.25 -1.48
N SER A 38 5.97 -12.21 -1.60
CA SER A 38 7.39 -12.29 -1.27
C SER A 38 7.64 -12.10 0.23
N ASN A 39 8.76 -12.61 0.72
CA ASN A 39 9.15 -12.44 2.12
C ASN A 39 9.87 -11.11 2.32
N TYR A 40 9.36 -10.28 3.21
CA TYR A 40 10.03 -9.05 3.62
C TYR A 40 11.33 -9.38 4.39
N GLN A 41 12.43 -8.74 3.99
CA GLN A 41 13.77 -8.97 4.55
C GLN A 41 14.25 -7.85 5.47
N GLY A 42 13.38 -6.87 5.79
CA GLY A 42 13.76 -5.80 6.70
C GLY A 42 13.80 -6.25 8.16
N ALA A 43 14.52 -5.48 8.96
CA ALA A 43 14.80 -5.81 10.34
C ALA A 43 13.60 -5.59 11.28
N ALA A 44 13.67 -6.15 12.49
CA ALA A 44 12.54 -6.21 13.43
C ALA A 44 12.11 -4.83 13.95
N GLU A 45 13.02 -3.87 14.03
CA GLU A 45 12.76 -2.47 14.42
C GLU A 45 11.80 -1.73 13.47
N HIS A 46 11.58 -2.27 12.28
CA HIS A 46 10.60 -1.74 11.33
C HIS A 46 9.16 -2.15 11.65
N VAL A 47 8.95 -3.12 12.54
CA VAL A 47 7.61 -3.52 12.99
C VAL A 47 7.03 -2.42 13.87
N LYS A 48 5.89 -1.85 13.45
CA LYS A 48 5.20 -0.78 14.17
C LYS A 48 4.08 -1.28 15.06
N ALA A 49 3.40 -2.34 14.63
CA ALA A 49 2.29 -2.91 15.38
C ALA A 49 2.03 -4.36 14.95
N THR A 50 1.40 -5.10 15.87
CA THR A 50 0.80 -6.41 15.60
C THR A 50 -0.71 -6.26 15.58
N ARG A 51 -1.36 -6.75 14.53
CA ARG A 51 -2.82 -6.75 14.40
C ARG A 51 -3.40 -7.95 15.17
N THR A 52 -4.68 -7.86 15.49
CA THR A 52 -5.41 -8.91 16.25
C THR A 52 -5.44 -10.27 15.55
N ASN A 53 -5.21 -10.32 14.24
CA ASN A 53 -5.10 -11.55 13.46
C ASN A 53 -3.65 -12.08 13.32
N GLY A 54 -2.72 -11.57 14.13
CA GLY A 54 -1.30 -11.94 14.13
C GLY A 54 -0.46 -11.32 13.03
N THR A 55 -1.07 -10.64 12.04
CA THR A 55 -0.28 -9.98 11.00
C THR A 55 0.44 -8.74 11.54
N LEU A 56 1.58 -8.41 10.95
CA LEU A 56 2.42 -7.30 11.39
C LEU A 56 2.30 -6.12 10.42
N ILE A 57 2.20 -4.92 10.98
CA ILE A 57 2.33 -3.67 10.24
C ILE A 57 3.80 -3.25 10.30
N VAL A 58 4.43 -3.14 9.14
CA VAL A 58 5.86 -2.89 9.01
C VAL A 58 6.08 -1.63 8.19
N GLN A 59 6.90 -0.70 8.68
CA GLN A 59 7.36 0.44 7.88
C GLN A 59 8.46 -0.03 6.93
N ALA A 60 8.25 0.18 5.62
CA ALA A 60 9.20 -0.23 4.60
C ALA A 60 10.56 0.47 4.78
N ALA A 61 11.65 -0.31 4.78
CA ALA A 61 13.00 0.23 4.99
C ALA A 61 13.52 1.03 3.77
N ASN A 62 13.24 0.57 2.55
CA ASN A 62 13.79 1.16 1.32
C ASN A 62 12.72 1.18 0.20
N PRO A 63 11.63 1.94 0.36
CA PRO A 63 10.57 1.99 -0.64
C PRO A 63 11.01 2.74 -1.91
N VAL A 64 10.55 2.24 -3.07
CA VAL A 64 10.65 2.94 -4.36
C VAL A 64 9.30 3.61 -4.62
N LYS A 65 9.13 4.85 -4.16
CA LYS A 65 7.85 5.56 -4.11
C LYS A 65 7.91 6.93 -4.81
N PRO A 66 6.76 7.48 -5.24
CA PRO A 66 6.67 8.89 -5.64
C PRO A 66 7.09 9.85 -4.50
N ASP A 67 7.62 11.01 -4.86
CA ASP A 67 8.12 12.00 -3.88
C ASP A 67 7.02 12.56 -2.95
N ASP A 68 5.78 12.60 -3.43
CA ASP A 68 4.61 13.11 -2.71
C ASP A 68 3.89 12.04 -1.85
N ILE A 69 4.43 10.82 -1.80
CA ILE A 69 4.06 9.77 -0.84
C ILE A 69 5.07 9.80 0.31
N THR A 70 4.62 10.00 1.56
CA THR A 70 5.53 10.10 2.72
C THR A 70 5.96 8.72 3.20
N ASP A 71 4.99 7.84 3.39
CA ASP A 71 5.19 6.56 4.07
C ASP A 71 4.83 5.39 3.17
N VAL A 72 5.53 4.28 3.37
CA VAL A 72 5.16 2.98 2.80
C VAL A 72 5.11 1.95 3.91
N PHE A 73 3.97 1.28 4.02
CA PHE A 73 3.73 0.23 5.00
C PHE A 73 3.42 -1.09 4.30
N LEU A 74 3.85 -2.17 4.94
CA LEU A 74 3.59 -3.54 4.52
C LEU A 74 2.77 -4.23 5.58
N ILE A 75 1.80 -5.04 5.16
CA ILE A 75 1.19 -6.04 6.04
C ILE A 75 1.79 -7.39 5.70
N VAL A 76 2.42 -8.01 6.70
CA VAL A 76 3.13 -9.27 6.55
C VAL A 76 2.65 -10.32 7.54
N THR A 77 2.82 -11.59 7.21
CA THR A 77 2.62 -12.69 8.16
C THR A 77 3.67 -12.66 9.27
N GLU A 78 3.34 -13.20 10.43
CA GLU A 78 4.19 -13.09 11.62
C GLU A 78 5.51 -13.86 11.50
N ALA A 79 5.45 -15.13 11.09
CA ALA A 79 6.60 -16.03 11.12
C ALA A 79 7.44 -15.93 9.85
N THR A 80 6.81 -15.93 8.67
CA THR A 80 7.53 -15.91 7.38
C THR A 80 7.74 -14.52 6.81
N LYS A 81 7.12 -13.49 7.40
CA LYS A 81 7.12 -12.11 6.88
C LYS A 81 6.65 -12.03 5.43
N THR A 82 5.73 -12.90 5.03
CA THR A 82 5.19 -12.94 3.66
C THR A 82 4.23 -11.77 3.47
N ILE A 83 4.51 -10.91 2.49
CA ILE A 83 3.78 -9.67 2.20
C ILE A 83 2.41 -9.99 1.62
N GLY A 84 1.36 -9.45 2.24
CA GLY A 84 -0.03 -9.56 1.75
C GLY A 84 -0.66 -8.24 1.34
N GLN A 85 -0.12 -7.12 1.82
CA GLN A 85 -0.53 -5.78 1.40
C GLN A 85 0.67 -4.85 1.33
N ILE A 86 0.65 -3.94 0.37
CA ILE A 86 1.65 -2.88 0.19
C ILE A 86 0.90 -1.57 0.08
N SER A 87 1.14 -0.67 1.02
CA SER A 87 0.42 0.60 1.14
C SER A 87 1.39 1.77 1.03
N GLY A 88 1.06 2.76 0.20
CA GLY A 88 1.69 4.07 0.23
C GLY A 88 0.71 5.09 0.78
N SER A 89 1.18 5.99 1.66
CA SER A 89 0.33 7.01 2.28
C SER A 89 0.99 8.37 2.37
N THR A 90 0.16 9.40 2.53
CA THR A 90 0.58 10.77 2.79
C THR A 90 -0.49 11.51 3.62
N TRP A 91 -0.10 12.60 4.27
CA TRP A 91 -0.90 13.26 5.30
C TRP A 91 -1.20 14.72 4.94
N PHE A 92 -2.39 15.18 5.32
CA PHE A 92 -2.88 16.53 5.05
C PHE A 92 -3.54 17.14 6.27
N ASP A 93 -3.38 18.45 6.42
CA ASP A 93 -4.03 19.25 7.46
C ASP A 93 -5.54 19.43 7.25
N SER A 94 -6.07 19.01 6.10
CA SER A 94 -7.47 19.25 5.72
C SER A 94 -7.98 18.21 4.72
N GLU A 95 -9.25 17.87 4.85
CA GLU A 95 -9.95 16.95 3.95
C GLU A 95 -9.89 17.42 2.50
N ALA A 96 -10.06 18.72 2.26
CA ALA A 96 -10.08 19.28 0.92
C ALA A 96 -8.76 19.00 0.17
N LYS A 97 -7.61 19.19 0.84
CA LYS A 97 -6.31 18.86 0.26
C LYS A 97 -6.14 17.36 0.02
N ALA A 98 -6.53 16.54 1.00
CA ALA A 98 -6.48 15.09 0.88
C ALA A 98 -7.33 14.58 -0.29
N ARG A 99 -8.54 15.12 -0.46
CA ARG A 99 -9.47 14.78 -1.53
C ARG A 99 -8.95 15.23 -2.90
N SER A 100 -8.41 16.45 -3.01
CA SER A 100 -7.77 16.90 -4.26
C SER A 100 -6.58 16.02 -4.64
N PHE A 101 -5.78 15.58 -3.66
CA PHE A 101 -4.68 14.66 -3.87
C PHE A 101 -5.18 13.28 -4.32
N ALA A 102 -6.16 12.72 -3.62
CA ALA A 102 -6.75 11.43 -3.93
C ALA A 102 -7.33 11.39 -5.34
N ILE A 103 -8.09 12.41 -5.75
CA ILE A 103 -8.66 12.52 -7.11
C ILE A 103 -7.54 12.50 -8.16
N ARG A 104 -6.43 13.23 -7.93
CA ARG A 104 -5.28 13.22 -8.85
C ARG A 104 -4.71 11.81 -9.01
N TYR A 105 -4.49 11.10 -7.90
CA TYR A 105 -3.93 9.75 -7.93
C TYR A 105 -4.87 8.71 -8.52
N VAL A 106 -6.16 8.79 -8.19
CA VAL A 106 -7.19 7.93 -8.78
C VAL A 106 -7.22 8.12 -10.29
N ASN A 107 -7.23 9.36 -10.78
CA ASN A 107 -7.21 9.64 -12.23
C ASN A 107 -5.92 9.12 -12.90
N LEU A 108 -4.77 9.32 -12.26
CA LEU A 108 -3.48 8.84 -12.77
C LEU A 108 -3.46 7.31 -12.87
N LEU A 109 -3.88 6.62 -11.81
CA LEU A 109 -3.86 5.17 -11.78
C LEU A 109 -4.96 4.55 -12.63
N HIS A 110 -6.15 5.15 -12.71
CA HIS A 110 -7.20 4.73 -13.64
C HIS A 110 -6.75 4.89 -15.10
N THR A 111 -5.95 5.91 -15.41
CA THR A 111 -5.34 6.06 -16.74
C THR A 111 -4.28 4.99 -17.01
N LYS A 112 -3.40 4.72 -16.04
CA LYS A 112 -2.37 3.67 -16.16
C LYS A 112 -2.98 2.28 -16.29
N TYR A 113 -4.06 2.03 -15.56
CA TYR A 113 -4.75 0.76 -15.43
C TYR A 113 -6.14 0.83 -16.07
N ALA A 114 -6.21 1.32 -17.31
CA ALA A 114 -7.47 1.60 -18.00
C ALA A 114 -8.35 0.36 -18.25
N ASP A 115 -7.76 -0.85 -18.20
CA ASP A 115 -8.46 -2.12 -18.34
C ASP A 115 -8.86 -2.76 -16.99
N TRP A 116 -8.53 -2.12 -15.87
CA TRP A 116 -8.96 -2.56 -14.54
C TRP A 116 -10.36 -2.02 -14.25
N GLN A 117 -11.19 -2.83 -13.60
CA GLN A 117 -12.53 -2.42 -13.20
C GLN A 117 -12.45 -1.37 -12.08
N PHE A 118 -13.00 -0.18 -12.32
CA PHE A 118 -13.15 0.86 -11.31
C PHE A 118 -14.51 0.76 -10.60
N GLY A 119 -14.57 1.12 -9.31
CA GLY A 119 -15.84 1.55 -8.71
C GLY A 119 -16.48 0.66 -7.64
N ARG A 120 -15.72 -0.18 -6.92
CA ARG A 120 -16.18 -0.56 -5.57
C ARG A 120 -15.98 0.64 -4.65
N GLU A 121 -17.01 1.48 -4.56
CA GLU A 121 -17.02 2.64 -3.69
C GLU A 121 -17.56 2.27 -2.31
N GLN A 122 -16.89 2.71 -1.24
CA GLN A 122 -17.42 2.62 0.11
C GLN A 122 -17.63 4.01 0.69
N MET A 123 -18.79 4.16 1.33
CA MET A 123 -19.23 5.39 1.95
C MET A 123 -18.94 5.37 3.45
N GLY A 124 -18.43 6.48 3.98
CA GLY A 124 -18.31 6.72 5.41
C GLY A 124 -19.67 6.95 6.07
N SER A 125 -19.69 6.95 7.40
CA SER A 125 -20.89 7.25 8.20
C SER A 125 -21.44 8.67 7.97
N ASP A 126 -20.59 9.56 7.44
CA ASP A 126 -20.91 10.94 7.06
C ASP A 126 -21.35 11.07 5.59
N LEU A 127 -21.65 9.95 4.91
CA LEU A 127 -22.07 9.88 3.51
C LEU A 127 -21.00 10.36 2.50
N ARG A 128 -19.73 10.33 2.89
CA ARG A 128 -18.63 10.65 1.97
C ARG A 128 -18.06 9.39 1.36
N ILE A 129 -17.74 9.41 0.06
CA ILE A 129 -16.93 8.35 -0.55
C ILE A 129 -15.53 8.45 0.09
N VAL A 130 -15.19 7.41 0.85
CA VAL A 130 -13.91 7.28 1.57
C VAL A 130 -13.05 6.17 0.98
N GLU A 131 -13.64 5.20 0.28
CA GLU A 131 -12.91 4.15 -0.43
C GLU A 131 -13.31 4.12 -1.91
N VAL A 132 -12.33 3.95 -2.80
CA VAL A 132 -12.53 3.55 -4.19
C VAL A 132 -11.51 2.48 -4.56
N ASN A 133 -11.79 1.70 -5.61
CA ASN A 133 -10.93 0.58 -6.00
C ASN A 133 -10.70 0.52 -7.52
N LEU A 134 -9.53 0.01 -7.91
CA LEU A 134 -9.22 -0.54 -9.23
C LEU A 134 -8.97 -2.04 -9.09
N ASP A 135 -9.66 -2.84 -9.89
CA ASP A 135 -9.69 -4.30 -9.73
C ASP A 135 -9.33 -5.01 -11.03
N LYS A 136 -8.38 -5.93 -10.96
CA LYS A 136 -8.09 -6.88 -12.05
C LYS A 136 -7.55 -8.17 -11.46
N PRO A 137 -8.26 -9.30 -11.56
CA PRO A 137 -7.82 -10.53 -10.94
C PRO A 137 -6.36 -10.90 -11.30
N PRO A 138 -5.55 -11.30 -10.30
CA PRO A 138 -5.90 -11.50 -8.89
C PRO A 138 -5.73 -10.26 -8.00
N TYR A 139 -5.49 -9.07 -8.54
CA TYR A 139 -5.05 -7.88 -7.81
C TYR A 139 -6.13 -6.80 -7.66
N ASN A 140 -5.93 -5.98 -6.65
CA ASN A 140 -6.77 -4.86 -6.25
C ASN A 140 -5.88 -3.71 -5.78
N ILE A 141 -6.11 -2.51 -6.32
CA ILE A 141 -5.62 -1.26 -5.73
C ILE A 141 -6.79 -0.58 -5.05
N ARG A 142 -6.68 -0.41 -3.74
CA ARG A 142 -7.65 0.31 -2.92
C ARG A 142 -7.12 1.69 -2.58
N PHE A 143 -7.95 2.70 -2.76
CA PHE A 143 -7.70 4.07 -2.33
C PHE A 143 -8.58 4.36 -1.14
N TYR A 144 -8.03 4.97 -0.11
CA TYR A 144 -8.75 5.28 1.11
C TYR A 144 -8.40 6.68 1.62
N LEU A 145 -9.39 7.37 2.18
CA LEU A 145 -9.24 8.61 2.93
C LEU A 145 -9.79 8.42 4.34
N ASP A 146 -8.97 8.73 5.33
CA ASP A 146 -9.31 8.68 6.74
C ASP A 146 -8.82 9.89 7.51
N GLU A 147 -9.54 10.20 8.59
CA GLU A 147 -9.07 11.12 9.61
C GLU A 147 -8.43 10.29 10.74
N GLU A 148 -7.15 10.50 10.98
CA GLU A 148 -6.36 9.79 11.99
C GLU A 148 -5.45 10.77 12.74
N GLU A 149 -5.07 10.40 13.96
CA GLU A 149 -4.07 11.16 14.73
C GLU A 149 -2.66 10.92 14.17
N HIS A 150 -1.97 12.00 13.84
CA HIS A 150 -0.60 12.03 13.34
C HIS A 150 0.13 13.24 13.92
N ASP A 151 1.31 13.04 14.51
CA ASP A 151 2.09 14.08 15.19
C ASP A 151 1.26 14.93 16.18
N ASP A 152 0.52 14.23 17.06
CA ASP A 152 -0.36 14.80 18.10
C ASP A 152 -1.49 15.69 17.56
N LYS A 153 -1.88 15.51 16.29
CA LYS A 153 -2.94 16.26 15.62
C LYS A 153 -3.83 15.34 14.80
N MET A 154 -5.13 15.63 14.78
CA MET A 154 -6.02 15.01 13.81
C MET A 154 -5.67 15.51 12.41
N MET A 155 -5.36 14.59 11.51
CA MET A 155 -4.98 14.87 10.12
C MET A 155 -5.71 13.92 9.18
N TRP A 156 -5.81 14.32 7.92
CA TRP A 156 -6.38 13.51 6.86
C TRP A 156 -5.28 12.71 6.19
N ARG A 157 -5.37 11.39 6.28
CA ARG A 157 -4.50 10.47 5.55
C ARG A 157 -5.13 10.07 4.24
N PHE A 158 -4.33 10.09 3.20
CA PHE A 158 -4.60 9.37 1.97
C PHE A 158 -3.73 8.12 1.93
N SER A 159 -4.35 6.98 1.61
CA SER A 159 -3.66 5.71 1.42
C SER A 159 -4.05 5.08 0.10
N MET A 160 -3.07 4.49 -0.59
CA MET A 160 -3.28 3.59 -1.72
C MET A 160 -2.63 2.25 -1.40
N THR A 161 -3.37 1.15 -1.55
CA THR A 161 -2.94 -0.18 -1.13
C THR A 161 -3.10 -1.17 -2.26
N LEU A 162 -2.00 -1.81 -2.66
CA LEU A 162 -2.03 -3.02 -3.48
C LEU A 162 -2.26 -4.24 -2.58
N SER A 163 -3.23 -5.06 -2.94
CA SER A 163 -3.49 -6.36 -2.33
C SER A 163 -4.06 -7.34 -3.36
N TRP A 164 -4.23 -8.60 -2.98
CA TRP A 164 -5.06 -9.50 -3.78
C TRP A 164 -6.54 -9.16 -3.62
N LEU A 165 -7.32 -9.35 -4.68
CA LEU A 165 -8.76 -9.21 -4.65
C LEU A 165 -9.36 -10.02 -3.49
N PRO A 166 -10.26 -9.43 -2.70
CA PRO A 166 -10.98 -10.18 -1.68
C PRO A 166 -11.60 -11.44 -2.28
N LYS A 167 -11.42 -12.58 -1.61
CA LYS A 167 -11.91 -13.91 -2.02
C LYS A 167 -11.20 -14.54 -3.22
N SER A 168 -10.14 -13.94 -3.77
CA SER A 168 -9.28 -14.66 -4.72
C SER A 168 -8.58 -15.84 -4.05
N LYS A 169 -8.11 -16.81 -4.83
CA LYS A 169 -7.36 -17.96 -4.30
C LYS A 169 -6.10 -17.52 -3.55
N GLU A 170 -5.43 -16.47 -4.03
CA GLU A 170 -4.22 -15.90 -3.44
C GLU A 170 -4.53 -15.22 -2.10
N ALA A 171 -5.60 -14.42 -2.05
CA ALA A 171 -6.04 -13.78 -0.81
C ALA A 171 -6.41 -14.83 0.26
N LEU A 172 -7.14 -15.88 -0.14
CA LEU A 172 -7.51 -16.97 0.76
C LEU A 172 -6.28 -17.76 1.24
N ALA A 173 -5.36 -18.08 0.34
CA ALA A 173 -4.11 -18.77 0.69
C ALA A 173 -3.27 -17.97 1.69
N TRP A 174 -3.13 -16.66 1.45
CA TRP A 174 -2.38 -15.79 2.35
C TRP A 174 -3.07 -15.64 3.72
N ASN A 175 -4.39 -15.46 3.75
CA ASN A 175 -5.14 -15.39 5.01
C ASN A 175 -5.05 -16.70 5.81
N ASN A 176 -5.13 -17.84 5.14
CA ASN A 176 -4.97 -19.15 5.78
C ASN A 176 -3.55 -19.32 6.36
N MET A 177 -2.53 -18.86 5.63
CA MET A 177 -1.15 -18.85 6.10
C MET A 177 -0.98 -17.95 7.33
N ALA A 178 -1.48 -16.71 7.27
CA ALA A 178 -1.44 -15.78 8.39
C ALA A 178 -2.08 -16.36 9.65
N ASN A 179 -3.28 -16.94 9.50
CA ASN A 179 -4.00 -17.55 10.62
C ASN A 179 -3.26 -18.78 11.20
N THR A 180 -2.73 -19.64 10.33
CA THR A 180 -1.95 -20.82 10.76
C THR A 180 -0.71 -20.41 11.55
N GLN A 181 0.01 -19.38 11.09
CA GLN A 181 1.18 -18.86 11.78
C GLN A 181 0.80 -18.23 13.12
N HIS A 182 -0.26 -17.44 13.17
CA HIS A 182 -0.71 -16.82 14.40
C HIS A 182 -1.06 -17.85 15.49
N ILE A 183 -1.81 -18.89 15.13
CA ILE A 183 -2.15 -19.99 16.05
C ILE A 183 -0.88 -20.69 16.54
N ALA A 184 0.06 -21.00 15.62
CA ALA A 184 1.30 -21.68 15.99
C ALA A 184 2.18 -20.84 16.93
N VAL A 185 2.25 -19.52 16.73
CA VAL A 185 2.98 -18.60 17.62
C VAL A 185 2.30 -18.55 18.99
N ALA A 186 0.98 -18.36 19.03
CA ALA A 186 0.23 -18.32 20.29
C ALA A 186 0.36 -19.62 21.10
N ASP A 187 0.31 -20.78 20.43
CA ASP A 187 0.51 -22.07 21.08
C ASP A 187 1.94 -22.23 21.62
N ALA A 188 2.95 -21.78 20.87
CA ALA A 188 4.35 -21.81 21.34
C ALA A 188 4.56 -20.91 22.56
N GLU A 189 3.97 -19.71 22.58
CA GLU A 189 4.00 -18.80 23.72
C GLU A 189 3.31 -19.40 24.94
N ARG A 190 2.12 -20.00 24.75
CA ARG A 190 1.39 -20.68 25.82
C ARG A 190 2.21 -21.82 26.43
N GLN A 191 2.83 -22.65 25.59
CA GLN A 191 3.69 -23.75 26.06
C GLN A 191 4.90 -23.24 26.84
N LYS A 192 5.49 -22.12 26.42
CA LYS A 192 6.57 -21.47 27.15
C LYS A 192 6.11 -20.96 28.52
N MET A 193 4.96 -20.28 28.59
CA MET A 193 4.40 -19.80 29.86
C MET A 193 4.09 -20.95 30.84
N LEU A 194 3.55 -22.06 30.34
CA LEU A 194 3.28 -23.24 31.18
C LEU A 194 4.57 -23.84 31.74
N LYS A 195 5.63 -23.95 30.93
CA LYS A 195 6.95 -24.42 31.38
C LYS A 195 7.57 -23.45 32.41
N ASP A 196 7.48 -22.16 32.16
CA ASP A 196 8.02 -21.15 33.07
C ASP A 196 7.26 -21.12 34.41
N ALA A 197 5.95 -21.40 34.40
CA ALA A 197 5.15 -21.53 35.62
C ALA A 197 5.49 -22.80 36.41
N ASP A 198 5.63 -23.94 35.72
CA ASP A 198 6.05 -25.22 36.31
C ASP A 198 7.43 -25.11 36.97
N MET A 199 8.39 -24.46 36.29
CA MET A 199 9.74 -24.22 36.84
C MET A 199 9.78 -23.25 38.04
N ARG A 200 8.75 -22.42 38.24
CA ARG A 200 8.67 -21.46 39.36
C ARG A 200 7.98 -22.04 40.60
N GLY A 201 7.46 -23.27 40.52
CA GLY A 201 6.85 -23.97 41.65
C GLY A 201 5.51 -23.37 42.09
N LEU A 202 4.42 -23.91 41.56
CA LEU A 202 3.13 -23.99 42.25
C LEU A 202 2.99 -25.39 42.87
#